data_AF-A0A3A4AZK6-F1
#
_entry.id   AF-A0A3A4AZK6-F1
#
_cell.length_a   1.000
_cell.length_b   1.000
_cell.length_c   1.000
_cell.angle_alpha   90.00
_cell.angle_beta   90.00
_cell.angle_gamma   90.00
#
_symmetry.space_group_name_H-M   'P 1'
#
loop_
_entity.id
_entity.type
_entity.pdbx_description
1 polymer ?
#
loop_
_entity_poly.entity_id
_entity_poly.type
_entity_poly.pdbx_seq_one_letter_code
_entity_poly.pdbx_strand_id
1 'polypeptide(L)'
;MSETAGHSLLDLDSDTLYILIGRAVLAAELKSTEPEDEESRATGRAWFERNLATFRKAVCSSVRIRRQVLAPGKVERNMLFAGLVDALAAAGGFPVPVTVIAAQIVHFGVGRLCPNLSGAADD
;
A
#
# COMPACT_ATOMS: atom_id res chain seq x y z
N MET A 1 -9.93 -9.77 -30.93
CA MET A 1 -10.17 -10.25 -29.56
C MET A 1 -8.97 -9.81 -28.74
N SER A 2 -9.08 -8.66 -28.08
CA SER A 2 -7.96 -8.14 -27.26
C SER A 2 -8.10 -8.76 -25.86
N GLU A 3 -7.23 -9.72 -25.57
CA GLU A 3 -7.03 -10.21 -24.20
C GLU A 3 -6.50 -9.05 -23.37
N THR A 4 -7.39 -8.41 -22.62
CA THR A 4 -6.99 -7.55 -21.51
C THR A 4 -6.56 -8.51 -20.40
N ALA A 5 -5.29 -8.94 -20.44
CA ALA A 5 -4.64 -9.49 -19.27
C ALA A 5 -4.66 -8.37 -18.22
N GLY A 6 -5.67 -8.38 -17.35
CA GLY A 6 -5.80 -7.42 -16.26
C GLY A 6 -4.63 -7.63 -15.32
N HIS A 7 -3.56 -6.86 -15.48
CA HIS A 7 -2.41 -6.90 -14.60
C HIS A 7 -2.88 -6.49 -13.20
N SER A 8 -2.80 -7.42 -12.25
CA SER A 8 -3.10 -7.10 -10.85
C SER A 8 -2.05 -6.12 -10.35
N LEU A 9 -2.45 -5.11 -9.56
CA LEU A 9 -1.49 -4.24 -8.87
C LEU A 9 -0.56 -5.02 -7.93
N LEU A 10 -1.00 -6.20 -7.51
CA LEU A 10 -0.18 -7.12 -6.72
C LEU A 10 0.93 -7.78 -7.57
N ASP A 11 0.81 -7.86 -8.88
CA ASP A 11 1.85 -8.51 -9.70
C ASP A 11 2.97 -7.54 -10.08
N LEU A 12 2.78 -6.24 -9.82
CA LEU A 12 3.80 -5.22 -10.02
C LEU A 12 4.90 -5.33 -8.96
N ASP A 13 6.14 -5.04 -9.35
CA ASP A 13 7.22 -4.91 -8.39
C ASP A 13 7.10 -3.60 -7.57
N SER A 14 7.86 -3.53 -6.47
CA SER A 14 7.83 -2.36 -5.60
C SER A 14 8.29 -1.08 -6.28
N ASP A 15 9.18 -1.14 -7.28
CA ASP A 15 9.70 0.06 -7.92
C ASP A 15 8.67 0.66 -8.87
N THR A 16 7.92 -0.19 -9.57
CA THR A 16 6.77 0.18 -10.40
C THR A 16 5.68 0.80 -9.53
N LEU A 17 5.38 0.21 -8.38
CA LEU A 17 4.44 0.78 -7.42
C LEU A 17 4.91 2.15 -6.90
N TYR A 18 6.20 2.33 -6.61
CA TYR A 18 6.74 3.65 -6.25
C TYR A 18 6.62 4.67 -7.39
N ILE A 19 6.80 4.28 -8.64
CA ILE A 19 6.58 5.18 -9.79
C ILE A 19 5.10 5.64 -9.81
N LEU A 20 4.15 4.72 -9.66
CA LEU A 20 2.72 5.06 -9.63
C LEU A 20 2.36 6.01 -8.47
N ILE A 21 2.94 5.78 -7.28
CA ILE A 21 2.79 6.68 -6.13
C ILE A 21 3.36 8.07 -6.47
N GLY A 22 4.58 8.13 -7.02
CA GLY A 22 5.24 9.39 -7.35
C GLY A 22 4.48 10.21 -8.38
N ARG A 23 4.04 9.59 -9.47
CA ARG A 23 3.23 10.25 -10.50
C ARG A 23 1.95 10.84 -9.92
N ALA A 24 1.26 10.12 -9.04
CA ALA A 24 0.05 10.63 -8.39
C ALA A 24 0.33 11.82 -7.45
N VAL A 25 1.42 11.77 -6.68
CA VAL A 25 1.86 12.89 -5.82
C VAL A 25 2.20 14.12 -6.67
N LEU A 26 3.00 13.94 -7.72
CA LEU A 26 3.45 15.03 -8.58
C LEU A 26 2.30 15.64 -9.41
N ALA A 27 1.33 14.83 -9.83
CA ALA A 27 0.13 15.31 -10.50
C ALA A 27 -0.75 16.18 -9.57
N ALA A 28 -0.84 15.84 -8.28
CA ALA A 28 -1.57 16.65 -7.30
C ALA A 28 -0.91 18.02 -7.05
N GLU A 29 0.39 18.16 -7.36
CA GLU A 29 1.15 19.42 -7.28
C GLU A 29 1.03 20.28 -8.57
N LEU A 30 0.13 19.93 -9.49
CA LEU A 30 -0.13 20.66 -10.75
C LEU A 30 1.07 20.73 -11.72
N LYS A 31 1.98 19.76 -11.67
CA LYS A 31 3.05 19.64 -12.68
C LYS A 31 2.42 19.36 -14.05
N SER A 32 2.65 20.26 -15.01
CA SER A 32 2.07 20.18 -16.36
C SER A 32 2.78 19.19 -17.29
N THR A 33 3.92 18.64 -16.86
CA THR A 33 4.72 17.67 -17.63
C THR A 33 4.73 16.34 -16.90
N GLU A 34 4.63 15.23 -17.64
CA GLU A 34 4.77 13.89 -17.08
C GLU A 34 6.21 13.73 -16.52
N PRO A 35 6.37 13.43 -15.23
CA PRO A 35 7.68 13.31 -14.61
C PRO A 35 8.39 12.05 -15.08
N GLU A 36 9.72 12.10 -15.12
CA GLU A 36 10.55 10.93 -15.43
C GLU A 36 10.34 9.82 -14.39
N ASP A 37 10.55 8.57 -14.80
CA ASP A 37 10.38 7.40 -13.92
C ASP A 37 11.32 7.44 -12.71
N GLU A 38 12.53 7.98 -12.88
CA GLU A 38 13.48 8.14 -11.78
C GLU A 38 12.98 9.14 -10.74
N GLU A 39 12.52 10.33 -11.17
CA GLU A 39 11.93 11.34 -10.30
C GLU A 39 10.68 10.79 -9.60
N SER A 40 9.82 10.10 -10.36
CA SER A 40 8.59 9.48 -9.84
C SER A 40 8.92 8.43 -8.78
N ARG A 41 9.87 7.53 -9.04
CA ARG A 41 10.28 6.49 -8.09
C ARG A 41 10.83 7.10 -6.80
N ALA A 42 11.72 8.08 -6.91
CA ALA A 42 12.31 8.75 -5.74
C ALA A 42 11.24 9.48 -4.92
N THR A 43 10.35 10.23 -5.60
CA THR A 43 9.25 10.95 -4.96
C THR A 43 8.28 10.00 -4.28
N GLY A 44 7.89 8.92 -4.96
CA GLY A 44 6.95 7.93 -4.43
C GLY A 44 7.49 7.19 -3.22
N ARG A 45 8.76 6.78 -3.24
CA ARG A 45 9.44 6.17 -2.09
C ARG A 45 9.47 7.12 -0.90
N ALA A 46 9.94 8.35 -1.11
CA ALA A 46 10.05 9.34 -0.05
C ALA A 46 8.66 9.70 0.53
N TRP A 47 7.63 9.82 -0.31
CA TRP A 47 6.27 10.05 0.15
C TRP A 47 5.72 8.87 0.95
N PHE A 48 5.92 7.63 0.48
CA PHE A 48 5.45 6.43 1.16
C PHE A 48 6.09 6.31 2.56
N GLU A 49 7.39 6.51 2.66
CA GLU A 49 8.14 6.47 3.92
C GLU A 49 7.66 7.53 4.93
N ARG A 50 7.45 8.79 4.48
CA ARG A 50 6.90 9.85 5.32
C ARG A 50 5.49 9.55 5.85
N ASN A 51 4.71 8.77 5.11
CA ASN A 51 3.33 8.42 5.47
C ASN A 51 3.21 7.10 6.25
N LEU A 52 4.30 6.39 6.54
CA LEU A 52 4.27 5.12 7.28
C LEU A 52 3.54 5.21 8.63
N ALA A 53 3.69 6.31 9.35
CA ALA A 53 2.98 6.52 10.63
C ALA A 53 1.45 6.59 10.43
N THR A 54 1.00 7.27 9.38
CA THR A 54 -0.41 7.37 9.00
C THR A 54 -0.96 6.01 8.58
N PHE A 55 -0.24 5.30 7.71
CA PHE A 55 -0.62 3.95 7.28
C PHE A 55 -0.68 2.99 8.46
N ARG A 56 0.30 3.05 9.37
CA ARG A 56 0.31 2.25 10.59
C ARG A 56 -0.94 2.52 11.43
N LYS A 57 -1.30 3.78 11.65
CA LYS A 57 -2.50 4.13 12.42
C LYS A 57 -3.76 3.55 11.78
N ALA A 58 -3.92 3.69 10.46
CA ALA A 58 -5.08 3.19 9.73
C ALA A 58 -5.14 1.65 9.71
N VAL A 59 -4.03 1.00 9.39
CA VAL A 59 -3.96 -0.44 9.17
C VAL A 59 -3.94 -1.22 10.48
N CYS A 60 -3.11 -0.84 11.45
CA CYS A 60 -2.92 -1.63 12.66
C CYS A 60 -4.09 -1.50 13.65
N SER A 61 -4.92 -0.47 13.52
CA SER A 61 -6.18 -0.33 14.30
C SER A 61 -7.35 -1.11 13.68
N SER A 62 -7.24 -1.55 12.43
CA SER A 62 -8.30 -2.30 11.75
C SER A 62 -8.46 -3.69 12.34
N VAL A 63 -9.62 -3.96 12.96
CA VAL A 63 -9.98 -5.28 13.51
C VAL A 63 -9.90 -6.36 12.44
N ARG A 64 -10.29 -6.05 11.19
CA ARG A 64 -10.23 -6.99 10.06
C ARG A 64 -8.79 -7.38 9.74
N ILE A 65 -7.88 -6.41 9.62
CA ILE A 65 -6.46 -6.68 9.36
C ILE A 65 -5.85 -7.49 10.50
N ARG A 66 -6.14 -7.11 11.76
CA ARG A 66 -5.65 -7.85 12.93
C ARG A 66 -6.08 -9.32 12.89
N ARG A 67 -7.36 -9.58 12.63
CA ARG A 67 -7.89 -10.95 12.51
C ARG A 67 -7.25 -11.72 11.36
N GLN A 68 -7.01 -11.07 10.23
CA GLN A 68 -6.34 -11.71 9.09
C GLN A 68 -4.89 -12.05 9.44
N VAL A 69 -4.10 -11.10 9.96
CA VAL A 69 -2.68 -11.29 10.28
C VAL A 69 -2.46 -12.30 11.41
N LEU A 70 -3.37 -12.35 12.39
CA LEU A 70 -3.31 -13.26 13.55
C LEU A 70 -3.96 -14.62 13.29
N ALA A 71 -4.63 -14.82 12.15
CA ALA A 71 -5.27 -16.10 11.86
C ALA A 71 -4.21 -17.20 11.69
N PRO A 72 -4.40 -18.38 12.31
CA PRO A 72 -3.55 -19.52 12.04
C PRO A 72 -3.70 -19.96 10.58
N GLY A 73 -2.65 -19.74 9.78
CA GLY A 73 -2.62 -20.07 8.35
C GLY A 73 -1.95 -18.98 7.50
N LYS A 74 -1.71 -19.27 6.21
CA LYS A 74 -1.25 -18.26 5.26
C LYS A 74 -2.43 -17.39 4.86
N VAL A 75 -2.37 -16.09 5.15
CA VAL A 75 -3.37 -15.14 4.65
C VAL A 75 -3.27 -15.07 3.14
N GLU A 76 -4.40 -15.32 2.48
CA GLU A 76 -4.59 -15.09 1.04
C GLU A 76 -4.22 -13.64 0.70
N ARG A 77 -3.26 -13.48 -0.23
CA ARG A 77 -2.71 -12.17 -0.62
C ARG A 77 -3.80 -11.18 -1.04
N ASN A 78 -4.81 -11.67 -1.76
CA ASN A 78 -5.97 -10.87 -2.20
C ASN A 78 -6.86 -10.43 -1.03
N MET A 79 -7.03 -11.28 -0.01
CA MET A 79 -7.82 -10.94 1.18
C MET A 79 -7.12 -9.87 2.02
N LEU A 80 -5.79 -9.96 2.13
CA LEU A 80 -4.97 -8.94 2.80
C LEU A 80 -5.08 -7.61 2.06
N PHE A 81 -4.89 -7.64 0.74
CA PHE A 81 -5.02 -6.46 -0.11
C PHE A 81 -6.38 -5.77 0.05
N ALA A 82 -7.49 -6.51 -0.03
CA ALA A 82 -8.83 -5.96 0.18
C ALA A 82 -8.99 -5.33 1.57
N GLY A 83 -8.49 -5.99 2.62
CA GLY A 83 -8.52 -5.44 3.97
C GLY A 83 -7.71 -4.13 4.11
N LEU A 84 -6.59 -4.03 3.40
CA LEU A 84 -5.74 -2.83 3.39
C LEU A 84 -6.43 -1.69 2.65
N VAL A 85 -7.06 -1.97 1.51
CA VAL A 85 -7.86 -0.97 0.76
C VAL A 85 -8.94 -0.39 1.66
N ASP A 86 -9.71 -1.23 2.35
CA ASP A 86 -10.79 -0.78 3.23
C ASP A 86 -10.26 0.09 4.39
N ALA A 87 -9.16 -0.33 5.02
CA ALA A 87 -8.55 0.41 6.13
C ALA A 87 -8.01 1.78 5.69
N LEU A 88 -7.38 1.85 4.52
CA LEU A 88 -6.84 3.09 3.97
C LEU A 88 -7.95 4.01 3.45
N ALA A 89 -8.98 3.45 2.80
CA ALA A 89 -10.13 4.22 2.33
C ALA A 89 -10.86 4.92 3.49
N ALA A 90 -10.98 4.26 4.64
CA ALA A 90 -11.55 4.86 5.85
C ALA A 90 -10.70 6.01 6.43
N ALA A 91 -9.38 5.98 6.23
CA ALA A 91 -8.50 7.08 6.65
C ALA A 91 -8.60 8.29 5.71
N GLY A 92 -8.71 8.05 4.40
CA GLY A 92 -8.92 9.08 3.37
C GLY A 92 -7.78 10.11 3.25
N GLY A 93 -7.99 11.11 2.39
CA GLY A 93 -7.10 12.28 2.27
C GLY A 93 -5.78 12.04 1.55
N PHE A 94 -5.60 10.89 0.89
CA PHE A 94 -4.39 10.60 0.12
C PHE A 94 -4.50 11.16 -1.31
N PRO A 95 -3.46 11.80 -1.84
CA PRO A 95 -3.38 12.17 -3.27
C PRO A 95 -3.14 10.95 -4.17
N VAL A 96 -2.86 9.78 -3.58
CA VAL A 96 -2.53 8.54 -4.28
C VAL A 96 -3.71 7.57 -4.18
N PRO A 97 -4.05 6.83 -5.26
CA PRO A 97 -5.07 5.78 -5.19
C PRO A 97 -4.77 4.77 -4.07
N VAL A 98 -5.75 4.53 -3.20
CA VAL A 98 -5.60 3.65 -2.03
C VAL A 98 -5.21 2.22 -2.40
N THR A 99 -5.59 1.77 -3.60
CA THR A 99 -5.22 0.46 -4.15
C THR A 99 -3.72 0.35 -4.41
N VAL A 100 -3.06 1.41 -4.88
CA VAL A 100 -1.61 1.43 -5.11
C VAL A 100 -0.87 1.42 -3.77
N ILE A 101 -1.33 2.20 -2.80
CA ILE A 101 -0.79 2.20 -1.43
C ILE A 101 -0.93 0.81 -0.80
N ALA A 102 -2.11 0.19 -0.91
CA ALA A 102 -2.38 -1.14 -0.37
C ALA A 102 -1.46 -2.19 -1.01
N ALA A 103 -1.27 -2.17 -2.33
CA ALA A 103 -0.34 -3.06 -3.01
C ALA A 103 1.08 -2.85 -2.47
N GLN A 104 1.54 -1.60 -2.36
CA GLN A 104 2.87 -1.30 -1.83
C GLN A 104 3.05 -1.77 -0.37
N ILE A 105 2.01 -1.70 0.47
CA ILE A 105 2.05 -2.25 1.83
C ILE A 105 2.15 -3.78 1.83
N VAL A 106 1.51 -4.47 0.87
CA VAL A 106 1.68 -5.93 0.70
C VAL A 106 3.14 -6.26 0.41
N HIS A 107 3.82 -5.50 -0.47
CA HIS A 107 5.26 -5.68 -0.75
C HIS A 107 6.15 -5.27 0.44
N PHE A 108 5.82 -4.18 1.11
CA PHE A 108 6.56 -3.71 2.29
C PHE A 108 6.48 -4.72 3.45
N GLY A 109 5.33 -5.38 3.60
CA GLY A 109 5.04 -6.37 4.62
C GLY A 109 4.27 -5.77 5.80
N VAL A 110 3.09 -6.32 6.08
CA VAL A 110 2.24 -5.83 7.18
C VAL A 110 2.87 -6.06 8.56
N GLY A 111 3.68 -7.12 8.73
CA GLY A 111 4.45 -7.32 9.96
C GLY A 111 5.47 -6.19 10.23
N ARG A 112 6.09 -5.64 9.18
CA ARG A 112 6.98 -4.47 9.32
C ARG A 112 6.22 -3.18 9.62
N LEU A 113 5.01 -3.04 9.06
CA LEU A 113 4.16 -1.89 9.33
C LEU A 113 3.58 -1.92 10.75
N CYS A 114 3.16 -3.10 11.21
CA CYS A 114 2.48 -3.37 12.48
C CYS A 114 3.26 -4.35 13.38
N PRO A 115 4.42 -3.96 13.94
CA PRO A 115 5.30 -4.87 14.68
C PRO A 115 4.65 -5.45 15.95
N ASN A 116 3.71 -4.73 16.57
CA ASN A 116 3.03 -5.19 17.77
C ASN A 116 1.92 -6.22 17.49
N LEU A 117 1.60 -6.51 16.22
CA LEU A 117 0.65 -7.56 15.86
C LEU A 117 1.30 -8.94 15.76
N SER A 118 2.63 -9.01 15.62
CA SER A 118 3.36 -10.29 15.65
C SER A 118 3.74 -10.75 17.07
N GLY A 119 3.50 -9.92 18.11
CA GLY A 119 3.96 -10.18 19.48
C GLY A 119 2.89 -10.66 20.48
N ALA A 120 1.64 -10.89 20.06
CA ALA A 120 0.57 -11.34 20.96
C ALA A 120 0.42 -12.88 21.02
N ALA A 121 1.53 -13.61 20.83
CA ALA A 121 1.58 -15.08 20.96
C ALA A 121 2.26 -15.54 22.27
N ASP A 122 2.77 -14.62 23.09
CA ASP A 122 3.52 -14.92 24.32
C ASP A 122 3.09 -14.04 25.51
N ASP A 123 1.81 -14.05 25.87
CA ASP A 123 1.32 -13.67 27.22
C ASP A 123 0.12 -14.54 27.63
#